data_AF-A0AAQ4EAM5-F1
#
_entry.id   AF-A0AAQ4EAM5-F1
#
_cell.length_a   1.000
_cell.length_b   1.000
_cell.length_c   1.000
_cell.angle_alpha   90.00
_cell.angle_beta   90.00
_cell.angle_gamma   90.00
#
_symmetry.space_group_name_H-M   'P 1'
#
loop_
_entity.id
_entity.type
_entity.pdbx_description
1 polymer ?
#
loop_
_entity_poly.entity_id
_entity_poly.type
_entity_poly.pdbx_seq_one_letter_code
_entity_poly.pdbx_strand_id
1 'polypeptide(L)'
;MVTDPAKKPYDRIREHLASSRHKKLKMAVQEAEKAGTSQPTLFDVSCRQRAKENEANGVIHDFVCALAYSGISMHQADGPLGDFVRKYCKAARTMPTGQRLRIKCLKEAFDKDMAKIRDDMQAVKVSVIVDESPDITGVPTINTLLCYYSQKAKKKQ
;
A
#
# COMPACT_ATOMS: atom_id res chain seq x y z
N MET A 1 23.37 -19.32 6.06
CA MET A 1 24.72 -19.27 5.47
C MET A 1 25.52 -18.27 6.27
N VAL A 2 26.46 -18.75 7.08
CA VAL A 2 27.36 -17.88 7.85
C VAL A 2 28.46 -17.41 6.88
N THR A 3 28.54 -16.11 6.64
CA THR A 3 29.49 -15.52 5.70
C THR A 3 30.78 -15.16 6.41
N ASP A 4 31.89 -15.75 5.96
CA ASP A 4 33.24 -15.42 6.44
C ASP A 4 33.68 -14.03 5.94
N PRO A 5 33.89 -13.06 6.85
CA PRO A 5 34.27 -11.69 6.49
C PRO A 5 35.66 -11.59 5.86
N ALA A 6 36.54 -12.59 5.99
CA ALA A 6 37.92 -12.53 5.49
C ALA A 6 38.06 -12.83 3.98
N LYS A 7 37.02 -13.38 3.32
CA LYS A 7 37.10 -13.78 1.91
C LYS A 7 37.01 -12.59 0.96
N LYS A 8 38.00 -12.47 0.05
CA LYS A 8 38.01 -11.44 -1.01
C LYS A 8 36.84 -11.64 -1.98
N PRO A 9 36.30 -10.57 -2.60
CA PRO A 9 35.14 -10.67 -3.49
C PRO A 9 35.30 -11.67 -4.65
N TYR A 10 36.51 -11.79 -5.21
CA TYR A 10 36.81 -12.73 -6.30
C TYR A 10 36.69 -14.19 -5.89
N ASP A 11 37.08 -14.54 -4.67
CA ASP A 11 36.98 -15.91 -4.16
C ASP A 11 35.50 -16.30 -3.94
N ARG A 12 34.68 -15.34 -3.51
CA ARG A 12 33.22 -15.53 -3.35
C ARG A 12 32.52 -15.77 -4.68
N ILE A 13 32.94 -15.08 -5.74
CA ILE A 13 32.40 -15.29 -7.10
C ILE A 13 32.77 -16.70 -7.59
N ARG A 14 34.02 -17.13 -7.40
CA ARG A 14 34.44 -18.49 -7.78
C ARG A 14 33.69 -19.56 -7.00
N GLU A 15 33.49 -19.39 -5.69
CA GLU A 15 32.68 -20.30 -4.87
C GLU A 15 31.22 -20.35 -5.33
N HIS A 16 30.64 -19.20 -5.67
CA HIS A 16 29.29 -19.14 -6.22
C HIS A 16 29.19 -19.89 -7.55
N LEU A 17 30.11 -19.64 -8.49
CA LEU A 17 30.16 -20.31 -9.80
C LEU A 17 30.41 -21.82 -9.68
N ALA A 18 31.22 -22.23 -8.69
CA ALA A 18 31.51 -23.63 -8.42
C ALA A 18 30.39 -24.36 -7.67
N SER A 19 29.47 -23.61 -7.05
CA SER A 19 28.39 -24.17 -6.22
C SER A 19 27.46 -25.08 -7.01
N SER A 20 27.02 -26.17 -6.38
CA SER A 20 26.06 -27.12 -6.96
C SER A 20 24.75 -26.45 -7.38
N ARG A 21 24.36 -25.36 -6.69
CA ARG A 21 23.18 -24.56 -7.03
C ARG A 21 23.35 -23.83 -8.35
N HIS A 22 24.48 -23.15 -8.56
CA HIS A 22 24.77 -22.44 -9.80
C HIS A 22 24.86 -23.40 -10.98
N LYS A 23 25.54 -24.54 -10.81
CA LYS A 23 25.61 -25.60 -11.83
C LYS A 23 24.23 -26.14 -12.21
N LYS A 24 23.38 -26.45 -11.24
CA LYS A 24 21.99 -26.92 -11.48
C LYS A 24 21.16 -25.88 -12.23
N LEU A 25 21.23 -24.60 -11.83
CA LEU A 25 20.52 -23.53 -12.52
C LEU A 25 21.01 -23.38 -13.96
N LYS A 26 22.33 -23.42 -14.20
CA LYS A 26 22.91 -23.32 -15.54
C LYS A 26 22.51 -24.48 -16.45
N MET A 27 22.44 -25.70 -15.93
CA MET A 27 21.95 -26.86 -16.72
C MET A 27 20.46 -26.72 -17.05
N ALA A 28 19.63 -26.30 -16.08
CA ALA A 28 18.21 -26.04 -16.33
C ALA A 28 17.97 -24.92 -17.36
N VAL A 29 18.85 -23.91 -17.40
CA VAL A 29 18.84 -22.86 -18.45
C VAL A 29 19.12 -23.47 -19.82
N GLN A 30 20.17 -24.28 -19.94
CA GLN A 30 20.54 -24.92 -21.21
C GLN A 30 19.48 -25.92 -21.69
N GLU A 31 18.82 -26.64 -20.78
CA GLU A 31 17.71 -27.53 -21.10
C GLU A 31 16.47 -26.75 -21.59
N ALA A 32 16.17 -25.61 -20.96
CA ALA A 32 15.07 -24.73 -21.38
C ALA A 32 15.34 -24.06 -22.73
N GLU A 33 16.58 -23.65 -23.01
CA GLU A 33 16.99 -23.10 -24.31
C GLU A 33 16.87 -24.15 -25.42
N LYS A 34 17.27 -25.41 -25.15
CA LYS A 34 17.10 -26.53 -26.09
C LYS A 34 15.63 -26.87 -26.35
N ALA A 35 14.76 -26.66 -25.38
CA ALA A 35 13.32 -26.85 -25.49
C ALA A 35 12.58 -25.66 -26.15
N GLY A 36 13.30 -24.61 -26.60
CA GLY A 36 12.71 -23.42 -27.21
C GLY A 36 12.01 -22.48 -26.20
N THR A 37 12.06 -22.79 -24.91
CA THR A 37 11.52 -21.95 -23.84
C THR A 37 12.56 -20.91 -23.42
N SER A 38 12.46 -19.70 -23.96
CA SER A 38 13.31 -18.56 -23.54
C SER A 38 13.13 -18.27 -22.05
N GLN A 39 14.25 -18.12 -21.33
CA GLN A 39 14.19 -17.67 -19.95
C GLN A 39 13.66 -16.23 -19.88
N PRO A 40 12.80 -15.92 -18.90
CA PRO A 40 12.30 -14.57 -18.72
C PRO A 40 13.46 -13.62 -18.44
N THR A 41 13.52 -12.53 -19.22
CA THR A 41 14.52 -11.48 -19.04
C THR A 41 14.32 -10.76 -17.71
N LEU A 42 15.34 -10.02 -17.25
CA LEU A 42 15.19 -9.14 -16.07
C LEU A 42 14.02 -8.16 -16.24
N PHE A 43 13.75 -7.72 -17.47
CA PHE A 43 12.60 -6.90 -17.80
C PHE A 43 11.28 -7.65 -17.58
N ASP A 44 11.16 -8.90 -18.06
CA ASP A 44 9.97 -9.73 -17.86
C ASP A 44 9.70 -10.00 -16.38
N VAL A 45 10.76 -10.25 -15.60
CA VAL A 45 10.66 -10.44 -14.15
C VAL A 45 10.18 -9.16 -13.46
N SER A 46 10.70 -8.00 -13.88
CA SER A 46 10.31 -6.68 -13.33
C SER A 46 8.85 -6.34 -13.64
N CYS A 47 8.40 -6.59 -14.87
CA CYS A 47 7.01 -6.37 -15.27
C CYS A 47 6.05 -7.29 -14.51
N ARG A 48 6.40 -8.57 -14.34
CA ARG A 48 5.61 -9.52 -13.54
C ARG A 48 5.55 -9.13 -12.06
N GLN A 49 6.66 -8.63 -11.52
CA GLN A 49 6.71 -8.13 -10.14
C GLN A 49 5.80 -6.92 -9.95
N ARG A 50 5.84 -5.95 -10.87
CA ARG A 50 4.99 -4.76 -10.85
C ARG A 50 3.50 -5.10 -11.00
N ALA A 51 3.17 -6.09 -11.85
CA ALA A 51 1.80 -6.58 -11.99
C ALA A 51 1.29 -7.22 -10.69
N LYS A 52 2.12 -8.04 -10.02
CA LYS A 52 1.81 -8.61 -8.71
C LYS A 52 1.66 -7.55 -7.61
N GLU A 53 2.47 -6.50 -7.66
CA GLU A 53 2.34 -5.37 -6.72
C GLU A 53 1.03 -4.61 -6.93
N ASN A 54 0.62 -4.40 -8.19
CA ASN A 54 -0.68 -3.78 -8.50
C ASN A 54 -1.86 -4.66 -8.06
N GLU A 55 -1.79 -5.97 -8.30
CA GLU A 55 -2.80 -6.94 -7.84
C GLU A 55 -2.86 -6.99 -6.31
N ALA A 56 -1.70 -7.00 -5.63
CA ALA A 56 -1.63 -6.93 -4.18
C ALA A 56 -2.19 -5.61 -3.63
N ASN A 57 -1.95 -4.49 -4.30
CA ASN A 57 -2.55 -3.20 -3.94
C ASN A 57 -4.08 -3.23 -4.04
N GLY A 58 -4.63 -3.90 -5.06
CA GLY A 58 -6.08 -4.13 -5.19
C GLY A 58 -6.64 -4.97 -4.04
N VAL A 59 -6.00 -6.09 -3.71
CA VAL A 59 -6.44 -6.95 -2.59
C VAL A 59 -6.33 -6.24 -1.23
N ILE A 60 -5.28 -5.44 -1.02
CA ILE A 60 -5.14 -4.62 0.19
C ILE A 60 -6.27 -3.58 0.27
N HIS A 61 -6.58 -2.92 -0.85
CA HIS A 61 -7.66 -1.95 -0.92
C HIS A 61 -9.02 -2.59 -0.58
N ASP A 62 -9.35 -3.72 -1.20
CA ASP A 62 -10.62 -4.42 -0.98
C ASP A 62 -10.74 -4.93 0.47
N PHE A 63 -9.64 -5.40 1.06
CA PHE A 63 -9.62 -5.83 2.45
C PHE A 63 -9.78 -4.66 3.43
N VAL A 64 -9.10 -3.52 3.19
CA VAL A 64 -9.29 -2.30 4.00
C VAL A 64 -10.72 -1.79 3.89
N CYS A 65 -11.32 -1.83 2.70
CA CYS A 65 -12.73 -1.53 2.50
C CYS A 65 -13.62 -2.48 3.31
N ALA A 66 -13.40 -3.79 3.26
CA ALA A 66 -14.18 -4.76 4.03
C ALA A 66 -14.06 -4.55 5.56
N LEU A 67 -12.88 -4.20 6.06
CA LEU A 67 -12.70 -3.83 7.46
C LEU A 67 -13.48 -2.56 7.84
N ALA A 68 -13.44 -1.53 6.99
CA ALA A 68 -14.20 -0.31 7.20
C ALA A 68 -15.72 -0.56 7.19
N TYR A 69 -16.20 -1.40 6.25
CA TYR A 69 -17.62 -1.76 6.16
C TYR A 69 -18.09 -2.68 7.29
N SER A 70 -17.21 -3.50 7.86
CA SER A 70 -17.55 -4.35 9.02
C SER A 70 -17.55 -3.61 10.35
N GLY A 71 -17.25 -2.29 10.36
CA GLY A 71 -17.19 -1.49 11.58
C GLY A 71 -16.02 -1.84 12.49
N ILE A 72 -15.06 -2.64 12.01
CA ILE A 72 -13.88 -3.02 12.76
C ILE A 72 -12.90 -1.86 12.72
N SER A 73 -12.60 -1.29 13.88
CA SER A 73 -11.67 -0.17 13.96
C SER A 73 -10.28 -0.58 13.47
N MET A 74 -9.53 0.35 12.86
CA MET A 74 -8.15 0.08 12.45
C MET A 74 -7.26 -0.36 13.61
N HIS A 75 -7.59 0.04 14.85
CA HIS A 75 -6.90 -0.42 16.06
C HIS A 75 -7.12 -1.93 16.28
N GLN A 76 -8.32 -2.45 16.06
CA GLN A 76 -8.61 -3.89 16.16
C GLN A 76 -7.96 -4.67 15.00
N ALA A 77 -7.87 -4.08 13.82
CA ALA A 77 -7.15 -4.63 12.67
C ALA A 77 -5.61 -4.60 12.82
N ASP A 78 -5.09 -3.75 13.71
CA ASP A 78 -3.68 -3.78 14.14
C ASP A 78 -3.46 -4.72 15.33
N GLY A 79 -4.51 -5.03 16.09
CA GLY A 79 -4.48 -5.90 17.27
C GLY A 79 -4.56 -7.40 16.98
N PRO A 80 -5.02 -8.22 17.95
CA PRO A 80 -5.01 -9.68 17.84
C PRO A 80 -5.74 -10.25 16.63
N LEU A 81 -6.80 -9.57 16.16
CA LEU A 81 -7.52 -9.94 14.94
C LEU A 81 -6.65 -9.73 13.70
N GLY A 82 -5.95 -8.61 13.63
CA GLY A 82 -4.93 -8.34 12.61
C GLY A 82 -3.84 -9.40 12.57
N ASP A 83 -3.32 -9.77 13.74
CA ASP A 83 -2.28 -10.79 13.86
C ASP A 83 -2.76 -12.17 13.44
N PHE A 84 -4.00 -12.52 13.82
CA PHE A 84 -4.67 -13.73 13.35
C PHE A 84 -4.76 -13.74 11.82
N VAL A 85 -5.27 -12.66 11.21
CA VAL A 85 -5.42 -12.57 9.75
C VAL A 85 -4.05 -12.62 9.05
N ARG A 86 -3.03 -11.92 9.54
CA ARG A 86 -1.66 -11.94 8.99
C ARG A 86 -0.99 -13.32 9.12
N LYS A 87 -1.33 -14.07 10.17
CA LYS A 87 -0.80 -15.42 10.41
C LYS A 87 -1.35 -16.43 9.40
N TYR A 88 -2.64 -16.38 9.11
CA TYR A 88 -3.32 -17.38 8.27
C TYR A 88 -3.49 -16.95 6.80
N CYS A 89 -3.55 -15.64 6.52
CA CYS A 89 -3.67 -15.10 5.16
C CYS A 89 -2.32 -14.53 4.68
N LYS A 90 -1.67 -15.19 3.71
CA LYS A 90 -0.38 -14.74 3.16
C LYS A 90 -0.46 -13.36 2.50
N ALA A 91 -1.59 -13.02 1.86
CA ALA A 91 -1.81 -11.73 1.23
C ALA A 91 -1.91 -10.57 2.24
N ALA A 92 -2.37 -10.87 3.46
CA ALA A 92 -2.49 -9.87 4.52
C ALA A 92 -1.14 -9.49 5.15
N ARG A 93 -0.06 -10.26 4.92
CA ARG A 93 1.27 -9.95 5.49
C ARG A 93 1.86 -8.64 5.00
N THR A 94 1.48 -8.20 3.81
CA THR A 94 1.91 -6.92 3.22
C THR A 94 0.95 -5.78 3.52
N MET A 95 -0.11 -6.04 4.28
CA MET A 95 -1.08 -5.02 4.63
C MET A 95 -0.41 -3.95 5.52
N PRO A 96 -0.57 -2.66 5.19
CA PRO A 96 -0.10 -1.58 6.04
C PRO A 96 -0.84 -1.62 7.39
N THR A 97 -0.13 -1.32 8.47
CA THR A 97 -0.76 -1.11 9.78
C THR A 97 -1.67 0.12 9.72
N GLY A 98 -2.67 0.18 10.60
CA GLY A 98 -3.53 1.34 10.80
C GLY A 98 -2.75 2.62 11.05
N GLN A 99 -1.62 2.55 11.76
CA GLN A 99 -0.71 3.69 11.89
C GLN A 99 -0.09 4.13 10.55
N ARG A 100 0.35 3.19 9.71
CA ARG A 100 0.86 3.50 8.36
C ARG A 100 -0.23 4.03 7.43
N LEU A 101 -1.44 3.46 7.51
CA LEU A 101 -2.61 3.97 6.80
C LEU A 101 -2.93 5.40 7.22
N ARG A 102 -2.91 5.71 8.52
CA ARG A 102 -3.14 7.07 9.04
C ARG A 102 -2.08 8.07 8.58
N ILE A 103 -0.80 7.73 8.73
CA ILE A 103 0.29 8.68 8.48
C ILE A 103 0.54 8.90 6.99
N LYS A 104 0.44 7.84 6.18
CA LYS A 104 0.82 7.89 4.76
C LYS A 104 -0.40 8.01 3.86
N CYS A 105 -1.30 7.04 3.91
CA CYS A 105 -2.40 6.95 2.95
C CYS A 105 -3.50 7.98 3.22
N LEU A 106 -3.94 8.12 4.47
CA LEU A 106 -4.96 9.08 4.87
C LEU A 106 -4.43 10.50 4.73
N LYS A 107 -3.19 10.79 5.16
CA LYS A 107 -2.61 12.12 4.98
C LYS A 107 -2.54 12.53 3.51
N GLU A 108 -2.01 11.68 2.63
CA GLU A 108 -1.94 11.98 1.19
C GLU A 108 -3.33 12.17 0.56
N ALA A 109 -4.34 11.39 0.98
CA ALA A 109 -5.71 11.57 0.52
C ALA A 109 -6.33 12.89 1.03
N PHE A 110 -6.20 13.17 2.33
CA PHE A 110 -6.67 14.41 2.93
C PHE A 110 -5.98 15.64 2.34
N ASP A 111 -4.67 15.59 2.10
CA ASP A 111 -3.93 16.71 1.51
C ASP A 111 -4.43 17.03 0.09
N LYS A 112 -4.74 15.99 -0.71
CA LYS A 112 -5.34 16.16 -2.05
C LYS A 112 -6.74 16.76 -1.98
N ASP A 113 -7.59 16.24 -1.11
CA ASP A 113 -8.95 16.76 -0.95
C ASP A 113 -8.93 18.20 -0.39
N MET A 114 -8.03 18.50 0.54
CA MET A 114 -7.83 19.85 1.08
C MET A 114 -7.32 20.83 0.04
N ALA A 115 -6.41 20.43 -0.84
CA ALA A 115 -5.97 21.26 -1.96
C ALA A 115 -7.15 21.61 -2.87
N LYS A 116 -7.95 20.61 -3.23
CA LYS A 116 -9.16 20.80 -4.06
C LYS A 116 -10.19 21.72 -3.38
N ILE A 117 -10.47 21.51 -2.10
CA ILE A 117 -11.40 22.35 -1.33
C ILE A 117 -10.88 23.79 -1.26
N ARG A 118 -9.58 23.99 -1.03
CA ARG A 118 -8.96 25.32 -1.01
C ARG A 118 -9.13 26.03 -2.35
N ASP A 119 -8.87 25.34 -3.45
CA ASP A 119 -9.04 25.88 -4.81
C ASP A 119 -10.51 26.25 -5.09
N ASP A 120 -11.45 25.37 -4.71
CA ASP A 120 -12.88 25.62 -4.89
C ASP A 120 -13.39 26.78 -3.99
N MET A 121 -12.77 27.00 -2.82
CA MET A 121 -13.13 28.05 -1.87
C MET A 121 -12.51 29.43 -2.18
N GLN A 122 -11.48 29.51 -3.02
CA GLN A 122 -10.67 30.72 -3.22
C GLN A 122 -11.44 31.93 -3.76
N ALA A 123 -12.55 31.69 -4.48
CA ALA A 123 -13.34 32.74 -5.14
C ALA A 123 -14.85 32.70 -4.81
N VAL A 124 -15.24 32.00 -3.73
CA VAL A 124 -16.65 31.83 -3.33
C VAL A 124 -16.89 32.37 -1.93
N LYS A 125 -18.12 32.83 -1.68
CA LYS A 125 -18.55 33.13 -0.31
C LYS A 125 -18.70 31.82 0.46
N VAL A 126 -18.10 31.77 1.63
CA VAL A 126 -18.11 30.62 2.54
C VAL A 126 -18.88 31.01 3.79
N SER A 127 -19.85 30.18 4.17
CA SER A 127 -20.50 30.23 5.47
C SER A 127 -19.83 29.23 6.41
N VAL A 128 -19.52 29.68 7.62
CA VAL A 128 -18.95 28.83 8.68
C VAL A 128 -20.01 28.66 9.75
N ILE A 129 -20.39 27.42 10.03
CA ILE A 129 -21.29 27.06 11.12
C ILE A 129 -20.44 26.40 12.18
N VAL A 130 -20.50 26.94 13.40
CA VAL A 130 -19.80 26.41 14.57
C VAL A 130 -20.87 25.96 15.55
N ASP A 131 -20.80 24.70 15.94
CA ASP A 131 -21.67 24.08 16.93
C ASP A 131 -20.82 23.51 18.05
N GLU A 132 -21.19 23.79 19.29
CA GLU A 132 -20.55 23.18 20.45
C GLU A 132 -21.47 22.08 20.97
N SER A 133 -21.06 20.85 20.77
CA SER A 133 -21.80 19.68 21.21
C SER A 133 -20.85 18.65 21.84
N PRO A 134 -21.29 17.95 22.90
CA PRO A 134 -20.50 16.89 23.47
C PRO A 134 -20.34 15.74 22.48
N ASP A 135 -19.16 15.12 22.44
CA ASP A 135 -18.97 13.89 21.68
C ASP A 135 -19.71 12.70 22.34
N ILE A 136 -19.58 11.51 21.74
CA ILE A 136 -20.21 10.29 22.27
C ILE A 136 -19.75 9.92 23.69
N THR A 137 -18.66 10.51 24.17
CA THR A 137 -18.09 10.31 25.51
C THR A 137 -18.41 11.45 26.48
N GLY A 138 -19.15 12.48 26.04
CA GLY A 138 -19.53 13.63 26.85
C GLY A 138 -18.49 14.75 26.87
N VAL A 139 -17.42 14.66 26.08
CA VAL A 139 -16.37 15.68 26.03
C VAL A 139 -16.85 16.86 25.17
N PRO A 140 -16.76 18.11 25.66
CA PRO A 140 -17.13 19.29 24.87
C PRO A 140 -16.33 19.34 23.58
N THR A 141 -17.02 19.38 22.44
CA THR A 141 -16.39 19.36 21.13
C THR A 141 -16.94 20.50 20.27
N ILE A 142 -16.05 21.17 19.54
CA ILE A 142 -16.43 22.23 18.60
C ILE A 142 -16.51 21.61 17.20
N ASN A 143 -17.74 21.40 16.72
CA ASN A 143 -18.01 20.94 15.37
C ASN A 143 -18.04 22.15 14.42
N THR A 144 -17.19 22.14 13.40
CA THR A 144 -17.12 23.21 12.41
C THR A 144 -17.53 22.68 11.04
N LEU A 145 -18.58 23.27 10.47
CA LEU A 145 -19.05 22.98 9.12
C LEU A 145 -18.78 24.18 8.19
N LEU A 146 -18.11 23.91 7.08
CA LEU A 146 -17.85 24.89 6.01
C LEU A 146 -18.83 24.64 4.87
N CYS A 147 -19.67 25.63 4.57
CA CYS A 147 -20.64 25.58 3.48
C CYS A 147 -20.27 26.62 2.41
N TYR A 148 -20.22 26.19 1.14
CA TYR A 148 -20.00 27.08 0.01
C TYR A 148 -20.83 26.64 -1.20
N TYR A 149 -21.24 27.59 -2.03
CA TYR A 149 -21.91 27.29 -3.29
C TYR A 149 -20.86 27.14 -4.41
N SER A 150 -20.77 25.95 -5.00
CA SER A 150 -19.88 25.72 -6.14
C SER A 150 -20.44 26.35 -7.41
N GLN A 151 -19.67 27.23 -8.05
CA GLN A 151 -20.05 27.85 -9.32
C GLN A 151 -20.09 26.85 -10.49
N LYS A 152 -19.50 25.65 -10.33
CA LYS A 152 -19.45 24.59 -11.35
C LYS A 152 -20.82 23.93 -11.62
N ALA A 153 -21.82 24.15 -10.76
CA ALA A 153 -23.18 23.61 -10.92
C ALA A 153 -24.06 24.41 -11.90
N LYS A 154 -23.56 25.48 -12.53
CA LYS A 154 -24.27 26.18 -13.63
C LYS A 154 -23.94 25.54 -14.98
N LYS A 155 -24.41 24.30 -15.22
CA LYS A 155 -24.54 23.77 -16.59
C LYS A 155 -25.95 23.20 -16.80
N LYS A 156 -26.68 23.91 -17.67
CA LYS A 156 -27.93 23.58 -18.37
C LYS A 156 -29.23 23.69 -17.57
N GLN A 157 -29.89 24.83 -17.72
CA GLN A 157 -31.25 24.83 -18.28
C GLN A 157 -31.12 24.94 -19.80
#